data_AF-A0A2I1P842-F1
#
_entry.id   AF-A0A2I1P842-F1
#
_cell.length_a   1.000
_cell.length_b   1.000
_cell.length_c   1.000
_cell.angle_alpha   90.00
_cell.angle_beta   90.00
_cell.angle_gamma   90.00
#
_symmetry.space_group_name_H-M   'P 1'
#
loop_
_entity.id
_entity.type
_entity.pdbx_description
1 polymer ?
#
loop_
_entity_poly.entity_id
_entity_poly.type
_entity_poly.pdbx_seq_one_letter_code
_entity_poly.pdbx_strand_id
1 'polypeptide(L)'
;MDVVDQHEHEFGVEPICRTLTAAGTKIAPSMYYAAATRQPSKRDLRDAQLLVEIRRVHAQSDGVYGARKVHAQLRREGTEAARCTVERLMRADGLRGVSRAKGPRTTVPGKGPEHGPDLVDRDFPPRAGGAPTASAPNEVWVADIPPQAGGAPTYCRTFGGWVYAAFVIDVFSRMVLRWQVSKSLRTDLALDALEMGLWNRRRHGQDVTGLKHHSDKGVQYVAIRYTQRGLVKVSV
;
A
#
# COMPACT_ATOMS: atom_id res chain seq x y z
N MET A 1 -32.88 -3.96 14.51
CA MET A 1 -33.87 -3.60 15.53
C MET A 1 -34.56 -2.29 15.15
N ASP A 2 -33.84 -1.38 14.49
CA ASP A 2 -34.31 -0.07 14.01
C ASP A 2 -35.68 -0.05 13.33
N VAL A 3 -36.04 -1.04 12.50
CA VAL A 3 -37.37 -1.12 11.86
C VAL A 3 -38.48 -1.43 12.87
N VAL A 4 -38.20 -2.26 13.87
CA VAL A 4 -39.14 -2.57 14.95
C VAL A 4 -39.28 -1.35 15.85
N ASP A 5 -38.16 -0.72 16.23
CA ASP A 5 -38.13 0.47 17.09
C ASP A 5 -38.90 1.66 16.45
N GLN A 6 -38.82 1.83 15.12
CA GLN A 6 -39.49 2.92 14.40
C GLN A 6 -41.01 2.77 14.31
N HIS A 7 -41.51 1.53 14.33
CA HIS A 7 -42.89 1.21 13.99
C HIS A 7 -43.66 0.53 15.14
N GLU A 8 -43.00 0.27 16.28
CA GLU A 8 -43.63 -0.42 17.42
C GLU A 8 -44.84 0.32 17.99
N HIS A 9 -44.83 1.66 17.97
CA HIS A 9 -45.94 2.48 18.46
C HIS A 9 -47.19 2.40 17.58
N GLU A 10 -47.02 2.10 16.30
CA GLU A 10 -48.11 2.08 15.31
C GLU A 10 -48.69 0.66 15.12
N PHE A 11 -47.82 -0.36 15.07
CA PHE A 11 -48.22 -1.72 14.71
C PHE A 11 -47.97 -2.76 15.82
N GLY A 12 -47.24 -2.42 16.87
CA GLY A 12 -46.80 -3.36 17.90
C GLY A 12 -45.68 -4.29 17.45
N VAL A 13 -44.86 -4.72 18.40
CA VAL A 13 -43.65 -5.53 18.17
C VAL A 13 -43.97 -6.91 17.55
N GLU A 14 -45.04 -7.57 18.01
CA GLU A 14 -45.41 -8.92 17.57
C GLU A 14 -45.85 -8.99 16.10
N PRO A 15 -46.75 -8.12 15.61
CA PRO A 15 -47.09 -8.05 14.19
C PRO A 15 -45.89 -7.74 13.29
N ILE A 16 -45.00 -6.83 13.70
CA ILE A 16 -43.79 -6.50 12.93
C ILE A 16 -42.86 -7.71 12.84
N CYS A 17 -42.55 -8.35 13.98
CA CYS A 17 -41.69 -9.53 14.01
C CYS A 17 -42.25 -10.69 13.16
N ARG A 18 -43.58 -10.87 13.16
CA ARG A 18 -44.26 -11.89 12.36
C ARG A 18 -44.10 -11.62 10.86
N THR A 19 -44.31 -10.38 10.43
CA THR A 19 -44.16 -9.97 9.03
C THR A 19 -42.72 -10.11 8.56
N LEU A 20 -41.75 -9.68 9.37
CA LEU A 20 -40.32 -9.85 9.07
C LEU A 20 -39.91 -11.32 8.97
N THR A 21 -40.48 -12.18 9.83
CA THR A 21 -40.26 -13.63 9.79
C THR A 21 -40.85 -14.24 8.52
N ALA A 22 -42.05 -13.85 8.13
CA ALA A 22 -42.67 -14.27 6.87
C ALA A 22 -41.86 -13.81 5.65
N ALA A 23 -41.20 -12.64 5.73
CA ALA A 23 -40.29 -12.13 4.72
C ALA A 23 -38.87 -12.76 4.75
N GLY A 24 -38.65 -13.80 5.57
CA GLY A 24 -37.39 -14.56 5.61
C GLY A 24 -36.37 -14.10 6.66
N THR A 25 -36.70 -13.09 7.49
CA THR A 25 -35.83 -12.62 8.57
C THR A 25 -36.15 -13.34 9.87
N LYS A 26 -35.26 -14.21 10.37
CA LYS A 26 -35.49 -14.95 11.63
C LYS A 26 -35.44 -14.03 12.85
N ILE A 27 -36.58 -13.48 13.25
CA ILE A 27 -36.72 -12.61 14.44
C ILE A 27 -37.91 -13.03 15.30
N ALA A 28 -37.69 -13.21 16.60
CA ALA A 28 -38.75 -13.52 17.55
C ALA A 28 -39.01 -12.33 18.47
N PRO A 29 -40.27 -12.04 18.86
CA PRO A 29 -40.59 -10.98 19.81
C PRO A 29 -39.82 -11.10 21.12
N SER A 30 -39.63 -12.33 21.63
CA SER A 30 -38.83 -12.59 22.82
C SER A 30 -37.36 -12.20 22.66
N MET A 31 -36.77 -12.40 21.47
CA MET A 31 -35.41 -11.96 21.17
C MET A 31 -35.31 -10.43 21.06
N TYR A 32 -36.34 -9.75 20.56
CA TYR A 32 -36.41 -8.29 20.53
C TYR A 32 -36.42 -7.71 21.95
N TYR A 33 -37.35 -8.14 22.80
CA TYR A 33 -37.44 -7.65 24.18
C TYR A 33 -36.19 -8.03 25.00
N ALA A 34 -35.66 -9.24 24.81
CA ALA A 34 -34.40 -9.65 25.43
C ALA A 34 -33.21 -8.79 24.99
N ALA A 35 -33.16 -8.34 23.73
CA ALA A 35 -32.14 -7.43 23.25
C ALA A 35 -32.34 -6.00 23.78
N ALA A 36 -33.58 -5.51 23.78
CA ALA A 36 -33.95 -4.18 24.28
C ALA A 36 -33.63 -3.99 25.77
N THR A 37 -33.79 -5.05 26.56
CA THR A 37 -33.52 -5.03 28.02
C THR A 37 -32.12 -5.55 28.39
N ARG A 38 -31.31 -5.95 27.39
CA ARG A 38 -30.02 -6.58 27.65
C ARG A 38 -29.08 -5.61 28.33
N GLN A 39 -28.66 -5.94 29.54
CA GLN A 39 -27.61 -5.19 30.21
C GLN A 39 -26.29 -5.33 29.44
N PRO A 40 -25.42 -4.30 29.46
CA PRO A 40 -24.10 -4.36 28.84
C PRO A 40 -23.34 -5.58 29.33
N SER A 41 -22.67 -6.29 28.43
CA SER A 41 -21.85 -7.42 28.84
C SER A 41 -20.66 -6.93 29.68
N LYS A 42 -20.04 -7.83 30.46
CA LYS A 42 -18.79 -7.51 31.18
C LYS A 42 -17.72 -6.93 30.26
N ARG A 43 -17.69 -7.38 29.00
CA ARG A 43 -16.79 -6.87 27.96
C ARG A 43 -17.13 -5.44 27.57
N ASP A 44 -18.41 -5.13 27.38
CA ASP A 44 -18.85 -3.78 27.01
C ASP A 44 -18.57 -2.77 28.13
N LEU A 45 -18.79 -3.17 29.39
CA LEU A 45 -18.42 -2.37 30.55
C LEU A 45 -16.90 -2.11 30.62
N ARG A 46 -16.10 -3.16 30.39
CA ARG A 46 -14.63 -3.03 30.38
C ARG A 46 -14.14 -2.16 29.22
N ASP A 47 -14.73 -2.31 28.04
CA ASP A 47 -14.41 -1.51 26.85
C ASP A 47 -14.78 -0.04 27.08
N ALA A 48 -15.93 0.25 27.71
CA ALA A 48 -16.35 1.60 28.05
C ALA A 48 -15.38 2.26 29.05
N GLN A 49 -14.97 1.53 30.10
CA GLN A 49 -13.96 2.01 31.06
C GLN A 49 -12.61 2.28 30.37
N LEU A 50 -12.16 1.35 29.52
CA LEU A 50 -10.90 1.50 28.80
C LEU A 50 -10.95 2.67 27.80
N LEU A 51 -12.11 2.93 27.18
CA LEU A 51 -12.28 4.04 26.25
C LEU A 51 -12.11 5.40 26.94
N VAL A 52 -12.53 5.54 28.20
CA VAL A 52 -12.30 6.75 29.00
C VAL A 52 -10.80 7.01 29.14
N GLU A 53 -10.03 6.00 29.50
CA GLU A 53 -8.57 6.12 29.63
C GLU A 53 -7.88 6.40 28.28
N ILE A 54 -8.33 5.75 27.21
CA ILE A 54 -7.85 6.01 25.85
C ILE A 54 -8.06 7.47 25.46
N ARG A 55 -9.26 8.02 25.70
CA ARG A 55 -9.59 9.43 25.42
C ARG A 55 -8.73 10.37 26.26
N ARG A 56 -8.55 10.08 27.56
CA ARG A 56 -7.68 10.88 28.45
C ARG A 56 -6.26 10.94 27.90
N VAL A 57 -5.66 9.79 27.60
CA VAL A 57 -4.29 9.72 27.07
C VAL A 57 -4.17 10.42 25.71
N HIS A 58 -5.16 10.25 24.83
CA HIS A 58 -5.17 10.90 23.51
C HIS A 58 -5.25 12.43 23.65
N ALA A 59 -6.15 12.93 24.50
CA ALA A 59 -6.32 14.36 24.77
C ALA A 59 -5.06 14.98 25.42
N GLN A 60 -4.46 14.31 26.40
CA GLN A 60 -3.19 14.75 27.02
C GLN A 60 -2.01 14.80 26.04
N SER A 61 -2.12 14.13 24.89
CA SER A 61 -1.13 14.18 23.81
C SER A 61 -1.47 15.20 22.71
N ASP A 62 -2.48 16.06 22.92
CA ASP A 62 -3.04 16.97 21.92
C ASP A 62 -3.45 16.24 20.61
N GLY A 63 -3.90 14.99 20.75
CA GLY A 63 -4.24 14.12 19.63
C GLY A 63 -3.07 13.62 18.78
N VAL A 64 -1.82 13.83 19.21
CA VAL A 64 -0.62 13.37 18.50
C VAL A 64 -0.49 11.85 18.56
N TYR A 65 -0.92 11.20 19.65
CA TYR A 65 -0.70 9.77 19.83
C TYR A 65 -1.70 8.92 19.04
N GLY A 66 -1.17 8.03 18.19
CA GLY A 66 -1.96 6.93 17.61
C GLY A 66 -2.01 5.72 18.53
N ALA A 67 -2.79 4.70 18.16
CA ALA A 67 -3.05 3.51 18.99
C ALA A 67 -1.81 2.86 19.61
N ARG A 68 -0.71 2.75 18.88
CA ARG A 68 0.56 2.22 19.41
C ARG A 68 1.11 3.04 20.58
N LYS A 69 1.08 4.37 20.47
CA LYS A 69 1.59 5.28 21.52
C LYS A 69 0.63 5.37 22.70
N VAL A 70 -0.68 5.40 22.43
CA VAL A 70 -1.72 5.33 23.48
C VAL A 70 -1.59 4.04 24.28
N HIS A 71 -1.51 2.88 23.61
CA HIS A 71 -1.28 1.59 24.29
C HIS A 71 0.00 1.58 25.12
N ALA A 72 1.11 2.14 24.60
CA ALA A 72 2.36 2.21 25.34
C ALA A 72 2.29 3.15 26.56
N GLN A 73 1.46 4.19 26.52
CA GLN A 73 1.22 5.09 27.65
C GLN A 73 0.33 4.42 28.69
N LEU A 74 -0.79 3.82 28.27
CA LEU A 74 -1.68 3.05 29.16
C LEU A 74 -0.92 1.96 29.93
N ARG A 75 -0.04 1.22 29.25
CA ARG A 75 0.83 0.23 29.90
C ARG A 75 1.81 0.84 30.90
N ARG A 76 2.34 2.04 30.64
CA ARG A 76 3.22 2.76 31.57
C ARG A 76 2.46 3.24 32.81
N GLU A 77 1.17 3.49 32.67
CA GLU A 77 0.26 3.90 33.75
C GLU A 77 -0.41 2.68 34.45
N GLY A 78 0.01 1.46 34.13
CA GLY A 78 -0.51 0.24 34.77
C GLY A 78 -1.86 -0.26 34.25
N THR A 79 -2.40 0.31 33.17
CA THR A 79 -3.63 -0.17 32.54
C THR A 79 -3.34 -1.33 31.60
N GLU A 80 -3.79 -2.53 31.96
CA GLU A 80 -3.69 -3.72 31.10
C GLU A 80 -4.78 -3.75 30.03
N ALA A 81 -4.35 -3.63 28.78
CA ALA A 81 -5.18 -3.81 27.60
C ALA A 81 -4.36 -4.36 26.43
N ALA A 82 -4.94 -5.28 25.66
CA ALA A 82 -4.33 -5.75 24.43
C ALA A 82 -4.25 -4.61 23.40
N ARG A 83 -3.16 -4.55 22.63
CA ARG A 83 -2.97 -3.53 21.58
C ARG A 83 -4.13 -3.50 20.57
N CYS A 84 -4.61 -4.67 20.15
CA CYS A 84 -5.73 -4.79 19.23
C CYS A 84 -7.05 -4.24 19.81
N THR A 85 -7.24 -4.32 21.13
CA THR A 85 -8.39 -3.70 21.82
C THR A 85 -8.30 -2.18 21.75
N VAL A 86 -7.13 -1.61 22.05
CA VAL A 86 -6.91 -0.15 21.94
C VAL A 86 -7.12 0.33 20.50
N GLU A 87 -6.57 -0.39 19.51
CA GLU A 87 -6.75 -0.08 18.08
C GLU A 87 -8.23 -0.12 17.67
N ARG A 88 -8.98 -1.15 18.10
CA ARG A 88 -10.41 -1.30 17.83
C ARG A 88 -11.23 -0.17 18.45
N LEU A 89 -11.00 0.13 19.73
CA LEU A 89 -11.75 1.17 20.45
C LEU A 89 -11.45 2.56 19.90
N MET A 90 -10.19 2.89 19.63
CA MET A 90 -9.84 4.16 18.98
C MET A 90 -10.47 4.29 17.60
N ARG A 91 -10.52 3.21 16.81
CA ARG A 91 -11.17 3.23 15.49
C ARG A 91 -12.67 3.46 15.61
N ALA A 92 -13.34 2.75 16.52
CA ALA A 92 -14.78 2.90 16.76
C ALA A 92 -15.14 4.31 17.24
N ASP A 93 -14.25 4.94 18.01
CA ASP A 93 -14.43 6.30 18.56
C ASP A 93 -13.92 7.42 17.63
N GLY A 94 -13.37 7.07 16.46
CA GLY A 94 -12.82 8.04 15.51
C GLY A 94 -11.49 8.68 15.93
N LEU A 95 -10.87 8.24 17.03
CA LEU A 95 -9.59 8.75 17.51
C LEU A 95 -8.44 8.33 16.60
N ARG A 96 -7.69 9.31 16.11
CA ARG A 96 -6.53 9.12 15.25
C ARG A 96 -5.34 9.90 15.79
N GLY A 97 -4.15 9.32 15.66
CA GLY A 97 -2.92 10.02 15.96
C GLY A 97 -2.41 10.77 14.74
N VAL A 98 -1.66 11.84 14.96
CA VAL A 98 -0.95 12.55 13.89
C VAL A 98 0.16 11.65 13.34
N SER A 99 0.08 11.36 12.04
CA SER A 99 1.17 10.73 11.30
C SER A 99 1.96 11.79 10.54
N ARG A 100 3.28 11.79 10.69
CA ARG A 100 4.19 12.61 9.86
C ARG A 100 4.35 12.03 8.44
N ALA A 101 3.81 10.85 8.18
CA ALA A 101 3.75 10.29 6.83
C ALA A 101 2.63 11.00 6.05
N LYS A 102 2.95 12.19 5.51
CA LYS A 102 2.22 12.71 4.35
C LYS A 102 2.61 11.82 3.18
N GLY A 103 1.71 10.92 2.76
CA GLY A 103 1.86 10.27 1.46
C GLY A 103 1.90 11.35 0.38
N PRO A 104 2.77 11.25 -0.63
CA PRO A 104 2.79 12.22 -1.72
C PRO A 104 1.49 12.15 -2.53
N ARG A 105 1.02 13.32 -3.00
CA ARG A 105 -0.02 13.40 -4.05
C ARG A 105 0.50 12.70 -5.30
N THR A 106 -0.39 11.93 -5.91
CA THR A 106 -0.15 11.04 -7.05
C THR A 106 0.31 11.77 -8.31
N THR A 107 1.17 11.08 -9.07
CA THR A 107 1.52 11.39 -10.46
C THR A 107 0.27 11.24 -11.33
N VAL A 108 -0.11 12.29 -12.05
CA VAL A 108 -1.16 12.24 -13.08
C VAL A 108 -0.57 11.57 -14.33
N PRO A 109 -1.24 10.60 -14.97
CA PRO A 109 -0.77 10.01 -16.22
C PRO A 109 -0.58 11.09 -17.30
N GLY A 110 0.57 11.09 -17.97
CA GLY A 110 0.84 12.02 -19.06
C GLY A 110 0.06 11.67 -20.32
N LYS A 111 -0.53 12.67 -20.96
CA LYS A 111 -1.22 12.57 -22.25
C LYS A 111 -0.21 12.80 -23.39
N GLY A 112 0.53 11.77 -23.80
CA GLY A 112 1.46 11.83 -24.94
C GLY A 112 1.18 10.72 -25.96
N PRO A 113 1.44 10.92 -27.27
CA PRO A 113 1.01 10.01 -28.33
C PRO A 113 1.97 8.81 -28.53
N GLU A 114 1.34 7.67 -28.86
CA GLU A 114 1.84 6.40 -29.42
C GLU A 114 3.03 5.66 -28.80
N HIS A 115 2.74 4.40 -28.49
CA HIS A 115 3.48 3.48 -27.64
C HIS A 115 4.46 2.64 -28.48
N GLY A 116 5.70 2.47 -28.00
CA GLY A 116 6.61 1.46 -28.56
C GLY A 116 6.11 0.02 -28.26
N PRO A 117 6.50 -0.99 -29.06
CA PRO A 117 6.06 -2.37 -28.84
C PRO A 117 6.63 -2.94 -27.53
N ASP A 118 5.76 -3.58 -26.73
CA ASP A 118 6.10 -4.32 -25.52
C ASP A 118 6.76 -5.65 -25.92
N LEU A 119 8.10 -5.70 -25.89
CA LEU A 119 8.90 -6.86 -26.28
C LEU A 119 9.07 -7.89 -25.15
N VAL A 120 8.44 -7.67 -23.99
CA VAL A 120 8.57 -8.52 -22.78
C VAL A 120 7.23 -9.16 -22.37
N ASP A 121 6.12 -8.74 -23.00
CA ASP A 121 4.77 -9.30 -22.85
C ASP A 121 4.33 -9.57 -21.40
N ARG A 122 4.88 -8.78 -20.45
CA ARG A 122 4.73 -8.95 -18.99
C ARG A 122 4.97 -10.38 -18.48
N ASP A 123 5.73 -11.19 -19.21
CA ASP A 123 5.99 -12.60 -18.88
C ASP A 123 7.19 -12.68 -17.92
N PHE A 124 7.00 -12.12 -16.72
CA PHE A 124 7.82 -12.41 -15.56
C PHE A 124 7.24 -13.70 -14.97
N PRO A 125 7.88 -14.88 -15.13
CA PRO A 125 7.23 -16.14 -14.81
C PRO A 125 6.69 -16.11 -13.37
N PRO A 126 5.43 -16.52 -13.17
CA PRO A 126 4.91 -16.71 -11.83
C PRO A 126 5.73 -17.79 -11.13
N ARG A 127 5.74 -17.74 -9.79
CA ARG A 127 6.10 -18.90 -8.96
C ARG A 127 5.34 -20.12 -9.52
N ALA A 128 6.06 -21.01 -10.19
CA ALA A 128 5.65 -22.24 -10.88
C ALA A 128 5.25 -22.12 -12.38
N GLY A 129 6.16 -22.59 -13.26
CA GLY A 129 5.79 -23.34 -14.47
C GLY A 129 6.08 -22.73 -15.85
N GLY A 130 6.43 -21.45 -15.97
CA GLY A 130 6.73 -20.81 -17.27
C GLY A 130 8.21 -20.89 -17.70
N ALA A 131 8.49 -20.74 -19.00
CA ALA A 131 9.85 -20.60 -19.51
C ALA A 131 10.50 -19.31 -18.92
N PRO A 132 11.80 -19.32 -18.57
CA PRO A 132 12.43 -18.16 -17.96
C PRO A 132 12.59 -17.00 -18.95
N THR A 133 12.24 -15.77 -18.52
CA THR A 133 12.39 -14.54 -19.32
C THR A 133 13.83 -14.27 -19.78
N ALA A 134 14.82 -14.79 -19.04
CA ALA A 134 16.24 -14.76 -19.37
C ALA A 134 16.88 -16.10 -18.99
N SER A 135 17.67 -16.68 -19.88
CA SER A 135 18.38 -17.95 -19.70
C SER A 135 19.86 -17.76 -19.35
N ALA A 136 20.40 -16.55 -19.52
CA ALA A 136 21.76 -16.19 -19.14
C ALA A 136 21.87 -14.74 -18.62
N PRO A 137 22.95 -14.39 -17.89
CA PRO A 137 23.24 -13.01 -17.54
C PRO A 137 23.36 -12.12 -18.79
N ASN A 138 23.00 -10.85 -18.66
CA ASN A 138 23.06 -9.83 -19.71
C ASN A 138 22.12 -10.04 -20.92
N GLU A 139 21.14 -10.93 -20.81
CA GLU A 139 20.07 -11.05 -21.84
C GLU A 139 18.94 -10.06 -21.63
N VAL A 140 18.51 -9.85 -20.37
CA VAL A 140 17.41 -8.94 -20.02
C VAL A 140 17.75 -8.14 -18.77
N TRP A 141 17.73 -6.81 -18.90
CA TRP A 141 17.86 -5.88 -17.77
C TRP A 141 16.58 -5.09 -17.58
N VAL A 142 16.15 -4.97 -16.33
CA VAL A 142 15.00 -4.15 -15.96
C VAL A 142 15.50 -2.90 -15.26
N ALA A 143 15.08 -1.73 -15.75
CA ALA A 143 15.10 -0.49 -14.98
C ALA A 143 13.82 -0.47 -14.14
N ASP A 144 14.01 -0.54 -12.83
CA ASP A 144 12.91 -0.40 -11.89
C ASP A 144 13.11 0.87 -11.07
N ILE A 145 12.00 1.58 -10.87
CA ILE A 145 11.85 2.53 -9.79
C ILE A 145 10.83 1.88 -8.85
N PRO A 146 11.27 0.99 -7.93
CA PRO A 146 10.37 0.04 -7.31
C PRO A 146 9.21 0.77 -6.64
N PRO A 147 7.96 0.36 -6.88
CA PRO A 147 6.87 0.88 -6.09
C PRO A 147 7.00 0.38 -4.66
N GLN A 148 7.06 1.28 -3.67
CA GLN A 148 6.56 0.88 -2.36
C GLN A 148 5.07 0.57 -2.49
N ALA A 149 4.57 -0.37 -1.68
CA ALA A 149 3.17 -0.80 -1.64
C ALA A 149 2.23 0.40 -1.82
N GLY A 150 1.58 0.48 -2.99
CA GLY A 150 0.78 1.65 -3.39
C GLY A 150 1.21 2.34 -4.70
N GLY A 151 2.22 1.87 -5.42
CA GLY A 151 2.48 2.29 -6.82
C GLY A 151 3.26 3.61 -6.98
N ALA A 152 3.98 4.06 -5.95
CA ALA A 152 4.79 5.28 -6.01
C ALA A 152 6.29 4.98 -6.23
N PRO A 153 7.00 5.72 -7.09
CA PRO A 153 8.44 5.52 -7.33
C PRO A 153 9.25 5.58 -6.02
N THR A 154 10.22 4.68 -5.83
CA THR A 154 11.10 4.61 -4.65
C THR A 154 11.71 5.98 -4.33
N TYR A 155 11.19 6.61 -3.28
CA TYR A 155 11.81 7.75 -2.63
C TYR A 155 12.47 7.30 -1.31
N CYS A 156 13.70 7.71 -1.08
CA CYS A 156 14.44 7.47 0.16
C CYS A 156 14.39 8.72 1.04
N ARG A 157 13.98 8.57 2.31
CA ARG A 157 14.04 9.66 3.29
C ARG A 157 15.50 9.89 3.69
N THR A 158 15.93 11.14 3.64
CA THR A 158 17.23 11.57 4.19
C THR A 158 17.00 12.67 5.22
N PHE A 159 18.02 13.00 6.01
CA PHE A 159 17.96 14.15 6.94
C PHE A 159 17.78 15.50 6.21
N GLY A 160 18.19 15.60 4.94
CA GLY A 160 18.10 16.80 4.12
C GLY A 160 16.91 16.85 3.15
N GLY A 161 15.95 15.92 3.25
CA GLY A 161 14.79 15.85 2.36
C GLY A 161 14.57 14.46 1.78
N TRP A 162 13.95 14.37 0.60
CA TRP A 162 13.74 13.12 -0.12
C TRP A 162 14.63 13.04 -1.35
N VAL A 163 15.06 11.84 -1.71
CA VAL A 163 15.72 11.55 -2.99
C VAL A 163 15.00 10.40 -3.69
N TYR A 164 15.03 10.39 -5.01
CA TYR A 164 14.55 9.30 -5.85
C TYR A 164 15.72 8.39 -6.18
N ALA A 165 15.50 7.09 -6.17
CA ALA A 165 16.51 6.09 -6.54
C ALA A 165 16.01 5.26 -7.72
N ALA A 166 16.85 5.11 -8.75
CA ALA A 166 16.63 4.20 -9.86
C ALA A 166 17.65 3.06 -9.79
N PHE A 167 17.21 1.84 -10.11
CA PHE A 167 18.04 0.64 -10.13
C PHE A 167 17.95 -0.03 -11.48
N VAL A 168 19.09 -0.57 -11.94
CA VAL A 168 19.16 -1.46 -13.10
C VAL A 168 19.56 -2.84 -12.61
N ILE A 169 18.70 -3.82 -12.85
CA ILE A 169 18.83 -5.17 -12.35
C ILE A 169 18.91 -6.14 -13.53
N ASP A 170 19.80 -7.11 -13.44
CA ASP A 170 19.85 -8.25 -14.35
C ASP A 170 18.81 -9.30 -13.94
N VAL A 171 17.92 -9.68 -14.85
CA VAL A 171 16.77 -10.57 -14.53
C VAL A 171 17.22 -11.97 -14.15
N PHE A 172 18.26 -12.50 -14.82
CA PHE A 172 18.77 -13.84 -14.59
C PHE A 172 19.47 -13.96 -13.23
N SER A 173 20.47 -13.10 -12.98
CA SER A 173 21.31 -13.17 -11.79
C SER A 173 20.72 -12.45 -10.57
N ARG A 174 19.67 -11.64 -10.76
CA ARG A 174 19.11 -10.71 -9.76
C ARG A 174 20.13 -9.70 -9.22
N MET A 175 21.28 -9.57 -9.88
CA MET A 175 22.31 -8.63 -9.48
C MET A 175 21.88 -7.20 -9.81
N VAL A 176 21.96 -6.31 -8.81
CA VAL A 176 21.90 -4.87 -9.05
C VAL A 176 23.16 -4.48 -9.80
N LEU A 177 23.00 -4.13 -11.07
CA LEU A 177 24.12 -3.75 -11.92
C LEU A 177 24.60 -2.37 -11.54
N ARG A 178 23.67 -1.42 -11.44
CA ARG A 178 23.92 -0.03 -11.07
C ARG A 178 22.67 0.62 -10.50
N TRP A 179 22.89 1.77 -9.88
CA TRP A 179 21.86 2.62 -9.34
C TRP A 179 22.28 4.08 -9.44
N GLN A 180 21.29 4.98 -9.44
CA GLN A 180 21.49 6.42 -9.41
C GLN A 180 20.49 7.05 -8.45
N VAL A 181 20.88 8.14 -7.79
CA VAL A 181 20.00 8.91 -6.89
C VAL A 181 19.93 10.38 -7.32
N SER A 182 18.74 10.97 -7.22
CA SER A 182 18.55 12.39 -7.51
C SER A 182 17.49 13.03 -6.61
N LYS A 183 17.62 14.34 -6.36
CA LYS A 183 16.60 15.12 -5.65
C LYS A 183 15.37 15.39 -6.52
N SER A 184 15.46 15.17 -7.84
CA SER A 184 14.36 15.36 -8.78
C SER A 184 14.13 14.08 -9.58
N LEU A 185 12.86 13.73 -9.74
CA LEU A 185 12.42 12.62 -10.58
C LEU A 185 12.49 13.08 -12.06
N ARG A 186 13.70 13.24 -12.61
CA ARG A 186 13.93 13.54 -14.03
C ARG A 186 14.08 12.24 -14.82
N THR A 187 13.60 12.24 -16.05
CA THR A 187 13.72 11.19 -17.06
C THR A 187 15.15 10.62 -17.20
N ASP A 188 16.16 11.45 -16.95
CA ASP A 188 17.57 11.07 -17.05
C ASP A 188 18.02 10.09 -15.94
N LEU A 189 17.29 10.00 -14.82
CA LEU A 189 17.74 9.26 -13.63
C LEU A 189 17.96 7.76 -13.90
N ALA A 190 17.06 7.15 -14.65
CA ALA A 190 17.15 5.73 -14.98
C ALA A 190 18.05 5.45 -16.19
N LEU A 191 18.15 6.41 -17.10
CA LEU A 191 19.11 6.35 -18.20
C LEU A 191 20.55 6.40 -17.69
N ASP A 192 20.84 7.29 -16.75
CA ASP A 192 22.15 7.38 -16.11
C ASP A 192 22.53 6.02 -15.50
N ALA A 193 21.60 5.39 -14.76
CA ALA A 193 21.82 4.08 -14.18
C ALA A 193 22.06 2.99 -15.24
N LEU A 194 21.35 3.04 -16.37
CA LEU A 194 21.54 2.12 -17.50
C LEU A 194 22.90 2.33 -18.18
N GLU A 195 23.27 3.56 -18.51
CA GLU A 195 24.54 3.89 -19.14
C GLU A 195 25.71 3.50 -18.24
N MET A 196 25.62 3.74 -16.92
CA MET A 196 26.59 3.27 -15.95
C MET A 196 26.69 1.73 -15.95
N GLY A 197 25.56 1.02 -16.10
CA GLY A 197 25.53 -0.44 -16.16
C GLY A 197 26.22 -0.99 -17.41
N LEU A 198 25.89 -0.43 -18.57
CA LEU A 198 26.51 -0.78 -19.85
C LEU A 198 28.01 -0.52 -19.85
N TRP A 199 28.42 0.67 -19.39
CA TRP A 199 29.83 1.04 -19.29
C TRP A 199 30.60 0.06 -18.39
N ASN A 200 30.03 -0.28 -17.23
CA ASN A 200 30.66 -1.23 -16.31
C ASN A 200 30.85 -2.62 -16.95
N ARG A 201 29.82 -3.16 -17.59
CA ARG A 201 29.88 -4.48 -18.21
C ARG A 201 30.90 -4.55 -19.33
N ARG A 202 30.94 -3.52 -20.19
CA ARG A 202 31.95 -3.38 -21.24
C ARG A 202 33.37 -3.28 -20.68
N ARG A 203 33.57 -2.51 -19.60
CA ARG A 203 34.87 -2.39 -18.94
C ARG A 203 35.39 -3.73 -18.41
N HIS A 204 34.49 -4.60 -17.97
CA HIS A 204 34.82 -5.96 -17.52
C HIS A 204 34.86 -7.01 -18.65
N GLY A 205 34.88 -6.58 -19.91
CA GLY A 205 34.95 -7.46 -21.08
C GLY A 205 33.71 -8.32 -21.27
N GLN A 206 32.57 -7.96 -20.68
CA GLN A 206 31.32 -8.70 -20.85
C GLN A 206 30.58 -8.24 -22.08
N ASP A 207 30.07 -9.21 -22.84
CA ASP A 207 29.21 -8.95 -23.99
C ASP A 207 27.81 -8.54 -23.52
N VAL A 208 27.28 -7.51 -24.15
CA VAL A 208 25.92 -6.97 -23.95
C VAL A 208 25.18 -6.83 -25.29
N THR A 209 25.71 -7.44 -26.35
CA THR A 209 25.12 -7.43 -27.68
C THR A 209 23.78 -8.17 -27.66
N GLY A 210 22.72 -7.51 -28.11
CA GLY A 210 21.38 -8.09 -28.10
C GLY A 210 20.66 -8.03 -26.75
N LEU A 211 21.25 -7.38 -25.75
CA LEU A 211 20.60 -7.09 -24.47
C LEU A 211 19.23 -6.43 -24.70
N LYS A 212 18.22 -6.94 -24.01
CA LYS A 212 16.89 -6.32 -23.92
C LYS A 212 16.81 -5.47 -22.66
N HIS A 213 16.50 -4.20 -22.82
CA HIS A 213 16.21 -3.33 -21.69
C HIS A 213 14.70 -3.12 -21.56
N HIS A 214 14.15 -3.37 -20.38
CA HIS A 214 12.76 -3.14 -20.04
C HIS A 214 12.66 -2.09 -18.95
N SER A 215 11.68 -1.19 -19.06
CA SER A 215 11.43 -0.17 -18.05
C SER A 215 9.93 -0.03 -17.79
N ASP A 216 9.53 0.08 -16.53
CA ASP A 216 8.13 0.27 -16.18
C ASP A 216 7.59 1.64 -16.62
N LYS A 217 6.31 1.65 -17.01
CA LYS A 217 5.57 2.69 -17.77
C LYS A 217 5.31 3.99 -17.01
N GLY A 218 6.33 4.57 -16.40
CA GLY A 218 6.30 5.96 -15.94
C GLY A 218 6.40 6.91 -17.14
N VAL A 219 5.63 8.00 -17.12
CA VAL A 219 5.64 9.13 -18.09
C VAL A 219 7.05 9.67 -18.40
N GLN A 220 8.01 9.30 -17.56
CA GLN A 220 9.40 9.70 -17.57
C GLN A 220 10.23 8.90 -18.56
N TYR A 221 9.80 7.73 -19.01
CA TYR A 221 10.52 6.92 -20.00
C TYR A 221 10.05 7.18 -21.43
N VAL A 222 8.88 7.81 -21.58
CA VAL A 222 8.26 8.11 -22.87
C VAL A 222 8.98 9.25 -23.62
N ALA A 223 9.83 10.03 -22.93
CA ALA A 223 10.45 11.22 -23.51
C ALA A 223 11.83 10.99 -24.16
N ILE A 224 12.42 9.79 -24.16
CA ILE A 224 13.78 9.61 -24.71
C ILE A 224 13.86 8.63 -25.88
N ARG A 225 14.41 9.18 -26.97
CA ARG A 225 14.82 8.55 -28.22
C ARG A 225 15.81 7.40 -27.97
N TYR A 226 15.30 6.21 -27.70
CA TYR A 226 16.11 4.99 -27.60
C TYR A 226 16.47 4.39 -28.97
N THR A 227 15.86 4.84 -30.06
CA THR A 227 15.93 4.20 -31.38
C THR A 227 17.22 4.45 -32.18
N GLN A 228 18.21 5.19 -31.67
CA GLN A 228 19.38 5.60 -32.46
C GLN A 228 20.74 5.03 -32.04
N ARG A 229 20.78 4.01 -31.16
CA ARG A 229 22.06 3.45 -30.66
C ARG A 229 22.14 1.92 -30.75
N GLY A 230 22.00 1.43 -31.99
CA GLY A 230 22.51 0.20 -32.64
C GLY A 230 22.80 -1.15 -31.94
N LEU A 231 22.76 -1.30 -30.61
CA LEU A 231 23.26 -2.51 -29.93
C LEU A 231 22.35 -3.07 -28.82
N VAL A 232 21.29 -2.36 -28.43
CA VAL A 232 20.35 -2.76 -27.38
C VAL A 232 18.92 -2.61 -27.90
N LYS A 233 18.09 -3.64 -27.75
CA LYS A 233 16.65 -3.56 -28.06
C LYS A 233 15.93 -3.07 -26.82
N VAL A 234 15.24 -1.95 -26.92
CA VAL A 234 14.58 -1.32 -25.77
C VAL A 234 13.08 -1.46 -25.90
N SER A 235 12.46 -1.97 -24.84
CA SER A 235 11.02 -2.10 -24.68
C SER A 235 10.56 -1.20 -23.54
N VAL A 236 9.48 -0.47 -23.78
CA VAL A 236 8.75 0.31 -22.76
C VAL A 236 7.40 -0.35 -22.53
#